data_AF-A0A9D5Q6S4-F1
#
_entry.id   AF-A0A9D5Q6S4-F1
#
_cell.length_a   1.000
_cell.length_b   1.000
_cell.length_c   1.000
_cell.angle_alpha   90.00
_cell.angle_beta   90.00
_cell.angle_gamma   90.00
#
_symmetry.space_group_name_H-M   'P 1'
#
loop_
_entity.id
_entity.type
_entity.pdbx_description
1 polymer ?
#
loop_
_entity_poly.entity_id
_entity_poly.type
_entity_poly.pdbx_seq_one_letter_code
_entity_poly.pdbx_strand_id
1 'polypeptide(L)'
;MTSNERLIKIFEYALNQEKTGLSFFETSLNRLSIGAAVTAFQKLIEEEHKHVVFISNILEDLRGGGTVDPQSLESVTIEPTNFFDERAKSEFMEQCLQSSMIPDVTVFHTAMLIEKDLSEFYDKMAATVEDEKPKEAFKMLSNWEKGHEKFFQQIHKELSQEYEAMPWGG
;
A
#
# COMPACT_ATOMS: atom_id res chain seq x y z
N MET A 1 -23.12 18.16 10.62
CA MET A 1 -22.33 17.92 9.41
C MET A 1 -23.23 17.26 8.38
N THR A 2 -23.19 17.71 7.13
CA THR A 2 -23.87 17.01 6.02
C THR A 2 -23.16 15.69 5.70
N SER A 3 -23.82 14.78 4.95
CA SER A 3 -23.18 13.53 4.51
C SER A 3 -21.88 13.81 3.74
N ASN A 4 -21.90 14.79 2.83
CA ASN A 4 -20.73 15.21 2.05
C ASN A 4 -19.61 15.79 2.93
N GLU A 5 -19.93 16.63 3.91
CA GLU A 5 -18.91 17.14 4.84
C GLU A 5 -18.22 16.02 5.62
N ARG A 6 -18.96 14.95 5.97
CA ARG A 6 -18.40 13.78 6.64
C ARG A 6 -17.51 12.98 5.69
N LEU A 7 -17.97 12.72 4.47
CA LEU A 7 -17.20 12.02 3.44
C LEU A 7 -15.88 12.75 3.12
N ILE A 8 -15.93 14.08 2.96
CA ILE A 8 -14.74 14.89 2.71
C ILE A 8 -13.71 14.69 3.82
N LYS A 9 -14.12 14.75 5.10
CA LYS A 9 -13.16 14.54 6.21
C LYS A 9 -12.57 13.13 6.25
N ILE A 10 -13.35 12.11 5.89
CA ILE A 10 -12.86 10.73 5.84
C ILE A 10 -11.83 10.57 4.72
N PHE A 11 -12.11 11.10 3.52
CA PHE A 11 -11.15 11.05 2.42
C PHE A 11 -9.95 11.97 2.62
N GLU A 12 -10.08 13.08 3.33
CA GLU A 12 -8.93 13.91 3.74
C GLU A 12 -8.00 13.15 4.69
N TYR A 13 -8.58 12.41 5.63
CA TYR A 13 -7.81 11.53 6.50
C TYR A 13 -7.12 10.42 5.69
N ALA A 14 -7.85 9.74 4.81
CA ALA A 14 -7.30 8.73 3.91
C ALA A 14 -6.12 9.27 3.08
N LEU A 15 -6.30 10.42 2.42
CA LEU A 15 -5.25 11.08 1.64
C LEU A 15 -3.99 11.37 2.47
N ASN A 16 -4.16 11.76 3.72
CA ASN A 16 -3.02 12.00 4.61
C ASN A 16 -2.29 10.69 4.97
N GLN A 17 -3.03 9.61 5.18
CA GLN A 17 -2.44 8.31 5.46
C GLN A 17 -1.67 7.76 4.25
N GLU A 18 -2.24 7.82 3.04
CA GLU A 18 -1.54 7.46 1.79
C GLU A 18 -0.25 8.25 1.60
N LYS A 19 -0.29 9.58 1.79
CA LYS A 19 0.91 10.43 1.72
C LYS A 19 1.96 10.05 2.77
N THR A 20 1.52 9.61 3.94
CA THR A 20 2.42 9.17 5.02
C THR A 20 3.06 7.83 4.66
N GLY A 21 2.29 6.87 4.14
CA GLY A 21 2.79 5.59 3.63
C GLY A 21 3.80 5.79 2.50
N LEU A 22 3.42 6.55 1.47
CA LEU A 22 4.29 6.97 0.37
C LEU A 22 5.62 7.57 0.87
N SER A 23 5.56 8.53 1.79
CA SER A 23 6.79 9.16 2.33
C SER A 23 7.68 8.17 3.08
N PHE A 24 7.08 7.23 3.81
CA PHE A 24 7.80 6.14 4.46
C PHE A 24 8.51 5.25 3.42
N PHE A 25 7.84 4.89 2.32
CA PHE A 25 8.44 4.08 1.25
C PHE A 25 9.56 4.81 0.52
N GLU A 26 9.38 6.08 0.16
CA GLU A 26 10.43 6.91 -0.45
C GLU A 26 11.66 7.02 0.45
N THR A 27 11.45 7.25 1.75
CA THR A 27 12.54 7.34 2.73
C THR A 27 13.23 5.99 2.90
N SER A 28 12.46 4.90 2.91
CA SER A 28 12.98 3.55 3.05
C SER A 28 13.79 3.14 1.82
N LEU A 29 13.33 3.46 0.61
CA LEU A 29 14.06 3.22 -0.64
C LEU A 29 15.46 3.83 -0.63
N ASN A 30 15.61 5.05 -0.09
CA ASN A 30 16.91 5.72 0.03
C ASN A 30 17.85 5.06 1.04
N ARG A 31 17.31 4.31 2.02
CA ARG A 31 18.08 3.62 3.07
C ARG A 31 18.47 2.19 2.68
N LEU A 32 17.68 1.56 1.82
CA LEU A 32 17.97 0.22 1.29
C LEU A 32 19.23 0.27 0.42
N SER A 33 20.30 -0.38 0.88
CA SER A 33 21.61 -0.36 0.22
C SER A 33 21.69 -1.48 -0.83
N ILE A 34 21.48 -1.11 -2.11
CA ILE A 34 21.79 -1.84 -3.37
C ILE A 34 21.28 -3.30 -3.46
N GLY A 35 20.24 -3.51 -4.28
CA GLY A 35 19.69 -4.83 -4.66
C GLY A 35 18.15 -4.80 -4.78
N ALA A 36 17.53 -5.79 -5.43
CA ALA A 36 16.17 -5.83 -6.03
C ALA A 36 14.98 -5.33 -5.20
N ALA A 37 15.16 -5.09 -3.91
CA ALA A 37 14.24 -4.28 -3.12
C ALA A 37 13.99 -2.90 -3.72
N VAL A 38 14.98 -2.32 -4.42
CA VAL A 38 14.83 -1.04 -5.11
C VAL A 38 13.71 -1.07 -6.16
N THR A 39 13.68 -2.09 -7.02
CA THR A 39 12.66 -2.16 -8.08
C THR A 39 11.28 -2.44 -7.50
N ALA A 40 11.16 -3.31 -6.49
CA ALA A 40 9.90 -3.59 -5.81
C ALA A 40 9.34 -2.36 -5.09
N PHE A 41 10.18 -1.61 -4.36
CA PHE A 41 9.77 -0.39 -3.68
C PHE A 41 9.47 0.76 -4.64
N GLN A 42 10.25 0.94 -5.71
CA GLN A 42 9.98 1.95 -6.74
C GLN A 42 8.60 1.75 -7.35
N LYS A 43 8.34 0.50 -7.72
CA LYS A 43 7.05 0.03 -8.16
C LYS A 43 5.95 0.36 -7.14
N LEU A 44 6.14 0.00 -5.87
CA LEU A 44 5.16 0.29 -4.80
C LEU A 44 4.89 1.79 -4.69
N ILE A 45 5.94 2.61 -4.66
CA ILE A 45 5.85 4.07 -4.65
C ILE A 45 4.99 4.59 -5.82
N GLU A 46 5.13 4.01 -7.03
CA GLU A 46 4.27 4.35 -8.16
C GLU A 46 2.79 3.98 -7.95
N GLU A 47 2.50 2.88 -7.25
CA GLU A 47 1.13 2.47 -6.89
C GLU A 47 0.53 3.40 -5.82
N GLU A 48 1.27 3.69 -4.76
CA GLU A 48 0.90 4.65 -3.72
C GLU A 48 0.62 6.06 -4.28
N HIS A 49 1.42 6.51 -5.26
CA HIS A 49 1.15 7.75 -5.98
C HIS A 49 -0.22 7.73 -6.68
N LYS A 50 -0.62 6.60 -7.26
CA LYS A 50 -1.93 6.45 -7.89
C LYS A 50 -3.04 6.47 -6.86
N HIS A 51 -2.84 5.91 -5.67
CA HIS A 51 -3.80 6.01 -4.57
C HIS A 51 -4.01 7.48 -4.14
N VAL A 52 -2.90 8.22 -3.97
CA VAL A 52 -2.93 9.66 -3.67
C VAL A 52 -3.71 10.45 -4.73
N VAL A 53 -3.49 10.16 -6.02
CA VAL A 53 -4.21 10.81 -7.13
C VAL A 53 -5.69 10.42 -7.10
N PHE A 54 -6.00 9.14 -6.93
CA PHE A 54 -7.37 8.62 -6.86
C PHE A 54 -8.17 9.33 -5.76
N ILE A 55 -7.65 9.39 -4.53
CA ILE A 55 -8.33 10.05 -3.41
C ILE A 55 -8.42 11.56 -3.62
N SER A 56 -7.39 12.19 -4.22
CA SER A 56 -7.41 13.63 -4.50
C SER A 56 -8.54 14.00 -5.46
N ASN A 57 -8.76 13.21 -6.52
CA ASN A 57 -9.85 13.43 -7.48
C ASN A 57 -11.22 13.28 -6.80
N ILE A 58 -11.40 12.26 -5.95
CA ILE A 58 -12.63 12.08 -5.16
C ILE A 58 -12.92 13.31 -4.29
N LEU A 59 -11.89 13.88 -3.66
CA LEU A 59 -12.04 15.08 -2.83
C LEU A 59 -12.40 16.31 -3.66
N GLU A 60 -11.84 16.45 -4.87
CA GLU A 60 -12.20 17.53 -5.79
C GLU A 60 -13.68 17.45 -6.19
N ASP A 61 -14.17 16.26 -6.56
CA ASP A 61 -15.58 16.03 -6.91
C ASP A 61 -16.51 16.37 -5.74
N LEU A 62 -16.21 15.87 -4.54
CA LEU A 62 -17.01 16.11 -3.35
C LEU A 62 -17.07 17.60 -2.98
N ARG A 63 -15.94 18.32 -3.11
CA ARG A 63 -15.86 19.77 -2.84
C ARG A 63 -16.56 20.60 -3.92
N GLY A 64 -16.54 20.13 -5.16
CA GLY A 64 -17.29 20.72 -6.28
C GLY A 64 -18.81 20.51 -6.20
N GLY A 65 -19.29 19.74 -5.21
CA GLY A 65 -20.70 19.36 -5.10
C GLY A 65 -21.12 18.27 -6.08
N GLY A 66 -20.15 17.63 -6.75
CA GLY A 66 -20.35 16.47 -7.60
C GLY A 66 -20.56 15.19 -6.79
N THR A 67 -20.84 14.11 -7.51
CA THR A 67 -20.85 12.76 -6.94
C THR A 67 -19.51 12.10 -7.22
N VAL A 68 -18.93 11.41 -6.24
CA VAL A 68 -17.80 10.50 -6.44
C VAL A 68 -18.09 9.62 -7.65
N ASP A 69 -17.18 9.47 -8.60
CA ASP A 69 -17.31 8.49 -9.68
C ASP A 69 -16.08 7.59 -9.76
N PRO A 70 -16.09 6.45 -9.03
CA PRO A 70 -14.97 5.51 -9.03
C PRO A 70 -14.70 4.89 -10.40
N GLN A 71 -15.70 4.80 -11.27
CA GLN A 71 -15.59 4.20 -12.60
C GLN A 71 -15.02 5.18 -13.63
N SER A 72 -15.25 6.48 -13.48
CA SER A 72 -14.53 7.48 -14.28
C SER A 72 -13.01 7.43 -14.09
N LEU A 73 -12.60 6.86 -12.94
CA LEU A 73 -11.21 6.61 -12.57
C LEU A 73 -10.73 5.21 -12.98
N GLU A 74 -11.48 4.46 -13.81
CA GLU A 74 -10.99 3.22 -14.46
C GLU A 74 -9.77 3.45 -15.35
N SER A 75 -9.47 4.69 -15.76
CA SER A 75 -8.17 5.01 -16.38
C SER A 75 -6.98 4.85 -15.42
N VAL A 76 -7.26 4.79 -14.11
CA VAL A 76 -6.35 4.43 -13.01
C VAL A 76 -6.59 2.96 -12.61
N THR A 77 -7.19 2.11 -13.46
CA THR A 77 -7.12 0.65 -13.28
C THR A 77 -5.67 0.24 -13.34
N ILE A 78 -5.05 0.22 -12.17
CA ILE A 78 -4.11 -0.81 -11.82
C ILE A 78 -4.98 -2.07 -11.85
N GLU A 79 -5.09 -2.70 -13.03
CA GLU A 79 -5.23 -4.17 -13.10
C GLU A 79 -4.39 -4.70 -11.94
N PRO A 80 -4.89 -5.55 -11.03
CA PRO A 80 -4.11 -6.03 -9.88
C PRO A 80 -2.83 -6.57 -10.48
N THR A 81 -1.80 -5.74 -10.45
CA THR A 81 -0.82 -5.83 -11.52
C THR A 81 -0.16 -7.16 -11.22
N ASN A 82 0.23 -7.90 -12.25
CA ASN A 82 1.29 -8.90 -12.09
C ASN A 82 2.63 -8.22 -11.67
N PHE A 83 2.53 -7.14 -10.91
CA PHE A 83 3.49 -6.25 -10.31
C PHE A 83 4.55 -7.03 -9.55
N PHE A 84 4.06 -8.01 -8.79
CA PHE A 84 4.79 -9.04 -8.08
C PHE A 84 4.35 -10.40 -8.62
N ASP A 85 4.56 -10.61 -9.92
CA ASP A 85 4.59 -11.98 -10.41
C ASP A 85 5.63 -12.79 -9.60
N GLU A 86 5.45 -14.12 -9.59
CA GLU A 86 6.33 -15.02 -8.83
C GLU A 86 7.82 -14.80 -9.15
N ARG A 87 8.13 -14.31 -10.36
CA ARG A 87 9.50 -14.02 -10.79
C ARG A 87 10.07 -12.79 -10.08
N ALA A 88 9.40 -11.64 -10.14
CA ALA A 88 9.86 -10.42 -9.48
C ALA A 88 10.00 -10.63 -7.97
N LYS A 89 9.08 -11.39 -7.37
CA LYS A 89 9.13 -11.81 -5.98
C LYS A 89 10.34 -12.71 -5.66
N SER A 90 10.60 -13.71 -6.50
CA SER A 90 11.74 -14.62 -6.32
C SER A 90 13.10 -13.91 -6.46
N GLU A 91 13.23 -13.05 -7.49
CA GLU A 91 14.45 -12.26 -7.73
C GLU A 91 14.69 -11.25 -6.58
N PHE A 92 13.62 -10.65 -6.06
CA PHE A 92 13.66 -9.81 -4.86
C PHE A 92 14.15 -10.60 -3.65
N MET A 93 13.58 -11.78 -3.38
CA MET A 93 13.93 -12.59 -2.21
C MET A 93 15.39 -13.04 -2.26
N GLU A 94 15.86 -13.56 -3.40
CA GLU A 94 17.25 -13.99 -3.57
C GLU A 94 18.24 -12.87 -3.22
N GLN A 95 17.95 -11.64 -3.65
CA GLN A 95 18.81 -10.49 -3.39
C GLN A 95 18.75 -10.02 -1.94
N CYS A 96 17.59 -10.09 -1.28
CA CYS A 96 17.49 -9.82 0.15
C CYS A 96 18.34 -10.80 0.99
N LEU A 97 18.36 -12.08 0.60
CA LEU A 97 19.14 -13.11 1.29
C LEU A 97 20.65 -12.96 1.09
N GLN A 98 21.09 -12.56 -0.11
CA GLN A 98 22.51 -12.39 -0.43
C GLN A 98 23.16 -11.19 0.28
N SER A 99 22.39 -10.16 0.63
CA SER A 99 22.96 -8.91 1.15
C SER A 99 23.45 -8.98 2.61
N SER A 100 23.24 -10.06 3.37
CA SER A 100 23.74 -10.21 4.76
C SER A 100 23.34 -9.06 5.73
N MET A 101 22.33 -8.25 5.40
CA MET A 101 21.97 -7.02 6.10
C MET A 101 20.84 -7.25 7.13
N ILE A 102 21.18 -7.19 8.42
CA ILE A 102 20.23 -6.99 9.54
C ILE A 102 20.04 -5.48 9.73
N PRO A 103 19.25 -4.82 8.87
CA PRO A 103 18.21 -3.89 9.35
C PRO A 103 16.91 -3.88 8.51
N ASP A 104 16.84 -4.57 7.36
CA ASP A 104 15.75 -4.38 6.39
C ASP A 104 14.43 -5.07 6.80
N VAL A 105 14.49 -6.10 7.63
CA VAL A 105 13.29 -6.80 8.16
C VAL A 105 12.34 -5.83 8.86
N THR A 106 12.89 -4.83 9.57
CA THR A 106 12.07 -3.85 10.29
C THR A 106 11.30 -2.93 9.34
N VAL A 107 11.88 -2.61 8.18
CA VAL A 107 11.23 -1.83 7.12
C VAL A 107 10.06 -2.61 6.54
N PHE A 108 10.27 -3.88 6.18
CA PHE A 108 9.20 -4.75 5.66
C PHE A 108 8.10 -5.02 6.69
N HIS A 109 8.47 -5.21 7.95
CA HIS A 109 7.49 -5.36 9.03
C HIS A 109 6.65 -4.09 9.21
N THR A 110 7.30 -2.92 9.21
CA THR A 110 6.60 -1.63 9.35
C THR A 110 5.71 -1.38 8.13
N ALA A 111 6.19 -1.67 6.92
CA ALA A 111 5.39 -1.62 5.71
C ALA A 111 4.13 -2.49 5.83
N MET A 112 4.28 -3.77 6.18
CA MET A 112 3.15 -4.68 6.41
C MET A 112 2.12 -4.11 7.39
N LEU A 113 2.56 -3.49 8.48
CA LEU A 113 1.66 -2.88 9.46
C LEU A 113 0.93 -1.65 8.92
N ILE A 114 1.62 -0.79 8.16
CA ILE A 114 1.01 0.37 7.49
C ILE A 114 -0.09 -0.10 6.54
N GLU A 115 0.22 -1.05 5.67
CA GLU A 115 -0.74 -1.58 4.69
C GLU A 115 -1.94 -2.23 5.36
N LYS A 116 -1.70 -3.00 6.42
CA LYS A 116 -2.76 -3.62 7.20
C LYS A 116 -3.68 -2.58 7.85
N ASP A 117 -3.10 -1.56 8.49
CA ASP A 117 -3.87 -0.51 9.16
C ASP A 117 -4.74 0.26 8.14
N LEU A 118 -4.20 0.54 6.95
CA LEU A 118 -4.95 1.16 5.85
C LEU A 118 -6.05 0.26 5.32
N SER A 119 -5.75 -1.01 5.07
CA SER A 119 -6.71 -1.97 4.52
C SER A 119 -7.91 -2.18 5.44
N GLU A 120 -7.67 -2.27 6.76
CA GLU A 120 -8.68 -2.37 7.81
C GLU A 120 -9.48 -1.08 7.95
N PHE A 121 -8.81 0.09 7.87
CA PHE A 121 -9.48 1.38 7.87
C PHE A 121 -10.45 1.50 6.69
N TYR A 122 -10.02 1.13 5.47
CA TYR A 122 -10.85 1.19 4.28
C TYR A 122 -12.03 0.21 4.32
N ASP A 123 -11.82 -1.02 4.78
CA ASP A 123 -12.91 -1.97 5.02
C ASP A 123 -13.96 -1.40 5.97
N LYS A 124 -13.50 -0.79 7.07
CA LYS A 124 -14.39 -0.17 8.06
C LYS A 124 -15.15 1.00 7.45
N MET A 125 -14.50 1.84 6.65
CA MET A 125 -15.18 2.95 5.99
C MET A 125 -16.22 2.44 5.01
N ALA A 126 -15.89 1.48 4.14
CA ALA A 126 -16.81 0.83 3.22
C ALA A 126 -18.04 0.23 3.93
N ALA A 127 -17.88 -0.34 5.12
CA ALA A 127 -18.99 -0.88 5.91
C ALA A 127 -19.89 0.21 6.53
N THR A 128 -19.40 1.44 6.68
CA THR A 128 -20.09 2.53 7.38
C THR A 128 -20.70 3.60 6.47
N VAL A 129 -20.17 3.77 5.26
CA VAL A 129 -20.72 4.73 4.30
C VAL A 129 -21.98 4.16 3.65
N GLU A 130 -23.03 4.99 3.58
CA GLU A 130 -24.32 4.58 3.00
C GLU A 130 -24.26 4.66 1.47
N ASP A 131 -23.69 5.74 0.94
CA ASP A 131 -23.58 6.02 -0.49
C ASP A 131 -22.75 4.95 -1.22
N GLU A 132 -23.33 4.36 -2.28
CA GLU A 132 -22.73 3.24 -3.00
C GLU A 132 -21.39 3.60 -3.68
N LYS A 133 -21.27 4.81 -4.24
CA LYS A 133 -20.06 5.21 -4.96
C LYS A 133 -18.84 5.41 -4.03
N PRO A 134 -18.92 6.17 -2.91
CA PRO A 134 -17.87 6.18 -1.89
C PRO A 134 -17.56 4.78 -1.32
N LYS A 135 -18.58 3.95 -1.12
CA LYS A 135 -18.42 2.58 -0.64
C LYS A 135 -17.59 1.73 -1.60
N GLU A 136 -17.84 1.84 -2.90
CA GLU A 136 -17.06 1.17 -3.93
C GLU A 136 -15.60 1.66 -3.93
N ALA A 137 -15.37 2.98 -3.85
CA ALA A 137 -14.01 3.53 -3.75
C ALA A 137 -13.23 2.97 -2.54
N PHE A 138 -13.86 2.90 -1.36
CA PHE A 138 -13.21 2.30 -0.18
C PHE A 138 -12.95 0.79 -0.33
N LYS A 139 -13.84 0.06 -1.01
CA LYS A 139 -13.59 -1.37 -1.31
C LYS A 139 -12.41 -1.56 -2.25
N MET A 140 -12.26 -0.69 -3.26
CA MET A 140 -11.13 -0.72 -4.18
C MET A 140 -9.82 -0.48 -3.41
N LEU A 141 -9.75 0.61 -2.64
CA LEU A 141 -8.59 0.93 -1.80
C LEU A 141 -8.25 -0.23 -0.85
N SER A 142 -9.22 -0.77 -0.10
CA SER A 142 -8.97 -1.90 0.81
C SER A 142 -8.41 -3.13 0.09
N ASN A 143 -8.88 -3.41 -1.13
CA ASN A 143 -8.38 -4.55 -1.90
C ASN A 143 -6.94 -4.33 -2.39
N TRP A 144 -6.57 -3.11 -2.75
CA TRP A 144 -5.20 -2.75 -3.11
C TRP A 144 -4.26 -2.93 -1.90
N GLU A 145 -4.59 -2.34 -0.75
CA GLU A 145 -3.74 -2.45 0.44
C GLU A 145 -3.65 -3.89 0.98
N LYS A 146 -4.71 -4.70 0.84
CA LYS A 146 -4.62 -6.15 1.14
C LYS A 146 -3.64 -6.88 0.22
N GLY A 147 -3.47 -6.41 -1.01
CA GLY A 147 -2.46 -6.90 -1.93
C GLY A 147 -1.06 -6.60 -1.41
N HIS A 148 -0.81 -5.34 -1.03
CA HIS A 148 0.45 -4.90 -0.45
C HIS A 148 0.76 -5.61 0.88
N GLU A 149 -0.22 -5.71 1.78
CA GLU A 149 -0.09 -6.40 3.07
C GLU A 149 0.38 -7.85 2.87
N LYS A 150 -0.28 -8.60 1.99
CA LYS A 150 0.08 -10.00 1.71
C LYS A 150 1.49 -10.13 1.15
N PHE A 151 1.88 -9.21 0.28
CA PHE A 151 3.23 -9.17 -0.27
C PHE A 151 4.27 -9.00 0.84
N PHE A 152 4.10 -7.99 1.70
CA PHE A 152 5.03 -7.74 2.80
C PHE A 152 5.01 -8.84 3.87
N GLN A 153 3.85 -9.42 4.15
CA GLN A 153 3.71 -10.55 5.06
C GLN A 153 4.52 -11.76 4.57
N GLN A 154 4.47 -12.05 3.27
CA GLN A 154 5.20 -13.17 2.69
C GLN A 154 6.72 -12.93 2.75
N ILE A 155 7.18 -11.72 2.43
CA ILE A 155 8.60 -11.35 2.56
C ILE A 155 9.05 -11.48 4.01
N HIS A 156 8.29 -10.93 4.95
CA HIS A 156 8.61 -10.99 6.37
C HIS A 156 8.71 -12.44 6.87
N LYS A 157 7.79 -13.31 6.42
CA LYS A 157 7.81 -14.74 6.74
C LYS A 157 9.06 -15.43 6.18
N GLU A 158 9.38 -15.23 4.91
CA GLU A 158 10.53 -15.85 4.26
C GLU A 158 11.85 -15.40 4.91
N LEU A 159 12.00 -14.10 5.17
CA LEU A 159 13.17 -13.57 5.90
C LEU A 159 13.26 -14.17 7.30
N SER A 160 12.16 -14.21 8.06
CA SER A 160 12.16 -14.77 9.42
C SER A 160 12.60 -16.25 9.43
N GLN A 161 12.11 -17.04 8.47
CA GLN A 161 12.47 -18.45 8.34
C GLN A 161 13.96 -18.64 8.02
N GLU A 162 14.52 -17.82 7.14
CA GLU A 162 15.96 -17.88 6.86
C GLU A 162 16.77 -17.54 8.12
N TYR A 163 16.40 -16.49 8.84
CA TYR A 163 17.08 -16.12 10.09
C TYR A 163 17.01 -17.24 11.13
N GLU A 164 15.86 -17.91 11.29
CA GLU A 164 15.73 -19.07 12.18
C GLU A 164 16.64 -20.24 11.77
N ALA A 165 16.84 -20.44 10.47
CA ALA A 165 17.66 -21.51 9.90
C ALA A 165 19.17 -21.20 9.91
N MET A 166 19.58 -19.94 10.10
CA MET A 166 20.98 -19.58 10.12
C MET A 166 21.72 -20.29 11.28
N PRO A 167 22.92 -20.84 11.04
CA PRO A 167 23.75 -21.36 12.12
C PRO A 167 24.26 -20.17 12.94
N TRP A 168 23.53 -19.83 14.00
CA TRP A 168 23.97 -18.90 15.04
C TRP A 168 25.17 -19.52 15.74
N GLY A 169 26.36 -19.35 15.17
CA GLY A 169 27.59 -20.04 15.56
C GLY A 169 27.74 -20.10 17.08
N GLY A 170 27.82 -21.33 17.60
CA GLY A 170 28.38 -21.65 18.91
C GLY A 170 29.85 -22.02 18.78
#